data_AF-A0A1E3T9A0-F1
#
_entry.id   AF-A0A1E3T9A0-F1
#
_cell.length_a   1.000
_cell.length_b   1.000
_cell.length_c   1.000
_cell.angle_alpha   90.00
_cell.angle_beta   90.00
_cell.angle_gamma   90.00
#
_symmetry.space_group_name_H-M   'P 1'
#
loop_
_entity.id
_entity.type
_entity.pdbx_description
1 polymer ?
#
loop_
_entity_poly.entity_id
_entity_poly.type
_entity_poly.pdbx_seq_one_letter_code
_entity_poly.pdbx_strand_id
1 'polypeptide(L)'
;MTTALVLRRALAMLAAAGEQPSSTARVSITVIARVLGDVTLVIASCHQIPLRDVTESVPRVFDMDTHPIRLDTLSGDPRVVIRADGIDLPADLSLRVHLEATALTSDSTAALLHDFGELTLTAQAPMVNLQLPLGHLRASSNDR
;
A
#
# COMPACT_ATOMS: atom_id res chain seq x y z
N MET A 1 -21.47 -5.43 -18.96
CA MET A 1 -20.06 -5.72 -19.30
C MET A 1 -19.20 -5.17 -18.18
N THR A 2 -18.29 -5.96 -17.61
CA THR A 2 -17.31 -5.47 -16.62
C THR A 2 -16.14 -4.84 -17.38
N THR A 3 -15.97 -3.52 -17.26
CA THR A 3 -14.80 -2.83 -17.82
C THR A 3 -13.57 -3.13 -16.97
N ALA A 4 -12.43 -3.40 -17.63
CA ALA A 4 -11.15 -3.57 -16.95
C ALA A 4 -10.77 -2.30 -16.18
N LEU A 5 -10.34 -2.45 -14.94
CA LEU A 5 -9.84 -1.36 -14.09
C LEU A 5 -8.32 -1.26 -14.23
N VAL A 6 -7.82 -0.04 -14.41
CA VAL A 6 -6.39 0.28 -14.44
C VAL A 6 -6.04 1.04 -13.18
N LEU A 7 -5.14 0.52 -12.36
CA LEU A 7 -4.60 1.24 -11.21
C LEU A 7 -3.94 2.54 -11.71
N ARG A 8 -4.27 3.67 -11.10
CA ARG A 8 -3.71 4.98 -11.46
C ARG A 8 -2.98 5.65 -10.32
N ARG A 9 -3.46 5.44 -9.09
CA ARG A 9 -2.90 6.06 -7.92
C ARG A 9 -2.93 5.10 -6.74
N ALA A 10 -1.91 5.20 -5.92
CA ALA A 10 -1.83 4.54 -4.62
C ALA A 10 -1.33 5.53 -3.58
N LEU A 11 -1.90 5.45 -2.39
CA LEU A 11 -1.49 6.21 -1.21
C LEU A 11 -1.20 5.22 -0.09
N ALA A 12 -0.14 5.49 0.67
CA ALA A 12 0.09 4.85 1.95
C ALA A 12 -0.25 5.84 3.07
N MET A 13 -0.93 5.38 4.11
CA MET A 13 -1.22 6.19 5.29
C MET A 13 -0.62 5.50 6.50
N LEU A 14 0.31 6.17 7.17
CA LEU A 14 1.02 5.63 8.35
C LEU A 14 0.74 6.50 9.55
N ALA A 15 0.47 5.86 10.67
CA ALA A 15 0.43 6.51 11.98
C ALA A 15 1.28 5.73 12.98
N ALA A 16 1.72 6.40 14.03
CA ALA A 16 2.26 5.75 15.22
C ALA A 16 1.14 4.99 15.94
N ALA A 17 1.36 3.71 16.24
CA ALA A 17 0.47 2.92 17.10
C ALA A 17 0.94 2.91 18.57
N GLY A 18 2.15 3.39 18.83
CA GLY A 18 2.73 3.54 20.15
C GLY A 18 3.79 4.64 20.17
N GLU A 19 4.51 4.77 21.29
CA GLU A 19 5.63 5.70 21.40
C GLU A 19 6.72 5.31 20.40
N GLN A 20 6.98 6.19 19.43
CA GLN A 20 8.02 5.91 18.45
C GLN A 20 9.41 6.13 19.06
N PRO A 21 10.37 5.23 18.79
CA PRO A 21 11.73 5.49 19.16
C PRO A 21 12.26 6.71 18.41
N SER A 22 13.05 7.53 19.10
CA SER A 22 13.86 8.54 18.43
C SER A 22 14.88 7.83 17.55
N SER A 23 14.57 7.70 16.26
CA SER A 23 15.32 6.86 15.34
C SER A 23 15.58 7.58 14.03
N THR A 24 16.77 7.34 13.46
CA THR A 24 17.10 7.71 12.07
C THR A 24 16.59 6.67 11.07
N ALA A 25 15.93 5.62 11.56
CA ALA A 25 15.38 4.56 10.73
C ALA A 25 14.36 5.09 9.74
N ARG A 26 14.27 4.39 8.62
CA ARG A 26 13.40 4.76 7.50
C ARG A 26 12.54 3.57 7.12
N VAL A 27 11.30 3.84 6.76
CA VAL A 27 10.37 2.83 6.26
C VAL A 27 10.19 3.00 4.76
N SER A 28 10.12 1.88 4.07
CA SER A 28 9.66 1.79 2.69
C SER A 28 8.43 0.90 2.63
N ILE A 29 7.53 1.21 1.72
CA ILE A 29 6.28 0.48 1.49
C ILE A 29 6.20 0.19 0.02
N THR A 30 6.03 -1.09 -0.31
CA THR A 30 5.95 -1.54 -1.70
C THR A 30 4.72 -2.41 -1.87
N VAL A 31 3.88 -2.08 -2.84
CA VAL A 31 2.81 -2.97 -3.29
C VAL A 31 3.33 -3.76 -4.47
N ILE A 32 3.37 -5.07 -4.32
CA ILE A 32 3.79 -6.01 -5.36
C ILE A 32 2.61 -6.86 -5.78
N ALA A 33 2.49 -7.14 -7.07
CA ALA A 33 1.46 -8.03 -7.59
C ALA A 33 2.08 -9.06 -8.52
N ARG A 34 1.45 -10.24 -8.59
CA ARG A 34 1.82 -11.26 -9.57
C ARG A 34 0.96 -11.12 -10.80
N VAL A 35 1.57 -11.25 -11.97
CA VAL A 35 0.90 -11.29 -13.27
C VAL A 35 1.41 -12.46 -14.09
N LEU A 36 0.57 -12.93 -15.03
CA LEU A 36 0.93 -13.94 -16.03
C LEU A 36 1.62 -15.19 -15.41
N GLY A 37 0.99 -15.76 -14.38
CA GLY A 37 1.56 -16.88 -13.61
C GLY A 37 2.40 -16.38 -12.45
N ASP A 38 3.69 -16.11 -12.68
CA ASP A 38 4.69 -15.90 -11.61
C ASP A 38 5.52 -14.61 -11.72
N VAL A 39 5.25 -13.74 -12.71
CA VAL A 39 5.99 -12.48 -12.82
C VAL A 39 5.54 -11.55 -11.70
N THR A 40 6.44 -11.24 -10.77
CA THR A 40 6.19 -10.28 -9.71
C THR A 40 6.58 -8.88 -10.16
N LEU A 41 5.63 -7.96 -10.11
CA LEU A 41 5.81 -6.56 -10.47
C LEU A 41 5.58 -5.68 -9.24
N VAL A 42 6.39 -4.63 -9.10
CA VAL A 42 6.07 -3.50 -8.23
C VAL A 42 5.01 -2.67 -8.93
N ILE A 43 3.87 -2.47 -8.28
CA ILE A 43 2.75 -1.70 -8.83
C ILE A 43 2.59 -0.34 -8.13
N ALA A 44 3.11 -0.22 -6.90
CA ALA A 44 3.23 1.06 -6.22
C ALA A 44 4.37 1.01 -5.20
N SER A 45 5.09 2.12 -4.99
CA SER A 45 6.08 2.20 -3.92
C SER A 45 6.18 3.58 -3.28
N CYS A 46 6.50 3.60 -1.99
CA CYS A 46 6.92 4.78 -1.26
C CYS A 46 8.25 4.48 -0.58
N HIS A 47 9.26 5.29 -0.84
CA HIS A 47 10.62 5.04 -0.38
C HIS A 47 11.02 6.03 0.72
N GLN A 48 11.82 5.55 1.67
CA GLN A 48 12.59 6.38 2.59
C GLN A 48 11.79 7.31 3.52
N ILE A 49 10.59 6.90 3.96
CA ILE A 49 9.79 7.62 4.96
C ILE A 49 10.55 7.62 6.29
N PRO A 50 11.01 8.78 6.81
CA PRO A 50 11.67 8.82 8.10
C PRO A 50 10.70 8.44 9.22
N LEU A 51 11.06 7.50 10.11
CA LEU A 51 10.17 7.09 11.20
C LEU A 51 9.85 8.26 12.15
N ARG A 52 10.79 9.18 12.34
CA ARG A 52 10.58 10.43 13.09
C ARG A 52 9.49 11.35 12.52
N ASP A 53 9.05 11.14 11.28
CA ASP A 53 7.96 11.91 10.70
C ASP A 53 6.59 11.27 11.03
N VAL A 54 6.58 10.03 11.54
CA VAL A 54 5.40 9.24 11.89
C VAL A 54 5.28 9.15 13.41
N THR A 55 5.17 10.29 14.10
CA THR A 55 5.21 10.35 15.58
C THR A 55 3.83 10.44 16.24
N GLU A 56 2.79 10.69 15.45
CA GLU A 56 1.44 10.92 15.95
C GLU A 56 0.53 9.75 15.58
N SER A 57 -0.55 9.58 16.37
CA SER A 57 -1.63 8.65 16.06
C SER A 57 -2.48 9.09 14.87
N VAL A 58 -2.29 10.33 14.38
CA VAL A 58 -2.92 10.83 13.16
C VAL A 58 -2.16 10.29 11.95
N PRO A 59 -2.82 9.61 11.00
CA PRO A 59 -2.15 9.09 9.82
C PRO A 59 -1.60 10.21 8.94
N ARG A 60 -0.31 10.13 8.64
CA ARG A 60 0.30 10.86 7.54
C ARG A 60 0.08 10.13 6.24
N VAL A 61 -0.31 10.88 5.22
CA VAL A 61 -0.57 10.38 3.87
C VAL A 61 0.68 10.59 3.02
N PHE A 62 1.08 9.54 2.31
CA PHE A 62 2.20 9.53 1.39
C PHE A 62 1.69 9.07 0.02
N ASP A 63 1.88 9.91 -1.01
CA ASP A 63 1.69 9.46 -2.38
C ASP A 63 2.73 8.37 -2.71
N MET A 64 2.27 7.31 -3.38
CA MET A 64 3.14 6.25 -3.87
C MET A 64 3.41 6.44 -5.36
N ASP A 65 4.65 6.20 -5.77
CA ASP A 65 5.00 6.09 -7.18
C ASP A 65 4.27 4.88 -7.78
N THR A 66 3.22 5.15 -8.54
CA THR A 66 2.24 4.14 -8.98
C THR A 66 2.48 3.79 -10.44
N HIS A 67 2.71 2.50 -10.69
CA HIS A 67 2.88 1.97 -12.03
C HIS A 67 1.53 1.51 -12.56
N PRO A 68 1.02 2.10 -13.66
CA PRO A 68 -0.30 1.73 -14.16
C PRO A 68 -0.37 0.27 -14.56
N ILE A 69 -1.33 -0.45 -14.00
CA ILE A 69 -1.53 -1.88 -14.28
C ILE A 69 -3.01 -2.23 -14.31
N ARG A 70 -3.36 -3.16 -15.19
CA ARG A 70 -4.71 -3.72 -15.26
C ARG A 70 -4.95 -4.69 -14.11
N LEU A 71 -5.98 -4.45 -13.32
CA LEU A 71 -6.29 -5.28 -12.16
C LEU A 71 -6.80 -6.68 -12.55
N ASP A 72 -7.36 -6.84 -13.75
CA ASP A 72 -7.85 -8.12 -14.26
C ASP A 72 -6.73 -9.06 -14.73
N THR A 73 -5.49 -8.56 -14.88
CA THR A 73 -4.34 -9.38 -15.29
C THR A 73 -3.58 -9.97 -14.10
N LEU A 74 -4.00 -9.66 -12.88
CA LEU A 74 -3.36 -10.13 -11.66
C LEU A 74 -3.69 -11.61 -11.44
N SER A 75 -2.67 -12.42 -11.09
CA SER A 75 -2.83 -13.85 -10.80
C SER A 75 -3.18 -14.14 -9.33
N GLY A 76 -3.53 -13.12 -8.56
CA GLY A 76 -3.93 -13.21 -7.16
C GLY A 76 -3.92 -11.84 -6.48
N ASP A 77 -4.16 -11.81 -5.18
CA ASP A 77 -4.08 -10.58 -4.41
C ASP A 77 -2.63 -10.05 -4.36
N PRO A 78 -2.43 -8.73 -4.59
CA PRO A 78 -1.17 -8.07 -4.31
C PRO A 78 -0.76 -8.24 -2.85
N ARG A 79 0.53 -8.02 -2.61
CA ARG A 79 1.11 -7.96 -1.28
C ARG A 79 1.62 -6.56 -1.03
N VAL A 80 1.44 -6.07 0.19
CA VAL A 80 2.08 -4.87 0.71
C VAL A 80 3.24 -5.31 1.58
N VAL A 81 4.43 -4.87 1.19
CA VAL A 81 5.67 -5.12 1.91
C VAL A 81 6.09 -3.83 2.57
N ILE A 82 6.22 -3.85 3.89
CA ILE A 82 6.75 -2.76 4.68
C ILE A 82 8.13 -3.19 5.15
N ARG A 83 9.13 -2.35 4.95
CA ARG A 83 10.50 -2.62 5.38
C ARG A 83 11.10 -1.41 6.07
N ALA A 84 11.66 -1.63 7.26
CA ALA A 84 12.47 -0.67 7.96
C ALA A 84 13.97 -0.89 7.69
N ASP A 85 14.68 0.19 7.41
CA ASP A 85 16.13 0.24 7.30
C ASP A 85 16.71 1.05 8.47
N GLY A 86 17.72 0.51 9.13
CA GLY A 86 18.40 1.18 10.26
C GLY A 86 17.63 1.16 11.58
N ILE A 87 16.66 0.25 11.73
CA ILE A 87 15.88 0.08 12.96
C ILE A 87 16.69 -0.67 14.04
N ASP A 88 16.77 -0.06 15.21
CA ASP A 88 17.48 -0.56 16.39
C ASP A 88 16.51 -0.82 17.57
N LEU A 89 15.48 0.01 17.69
CA LEU A 89 14.39 -0.12 18.65
C LEU A 89 13.07 -0.49 17.94
N PRO A 90 12.17 -1.23 18.61
CA PRO A 90 10.85 -1.53 18.06
C PRO A 90 10.08 -0.28 17.64
N ALA A 91 9.42 -0.33 16.49
CA ALA A 91 8.55 0.72 15.99
C ALA A 91 7.15 0.15 15.75
N ASP A 92 6.17 0.63 16.52
CA ASP A 92 4.78 0.23 16.40
C ASP A 92 4.03 1.20 15.47
N LEU A 93 3.58 0.70 14.33
CA LEU A 93 2.97 1.48 13.27
C LEU A 93 1.56 0.97 12.99
N SER A 94 0.72 1.80 12.41
CA SER A 94 -0.48 1.34 11.71
C SER A 94 -0.39 1.71 10.23
N LEU A 95 -0.94 0.85 9.37
CA LEU A 95 -0.92 1.06 7.92
C LEU A 95 -2.33 0.97 7.33
N ARG A 96 -2.68 2.00 6.56
CA ARG A 96 -3.75 1.95 5.56
C ARG A 96 -3.19 2.16 4.16
N VAL A 97 -3.79 1.49 3.18
CA VAL A 97 -3.47 1.69 1.76
C VAL A 97 -4.73 2.07 1.03
N HIS A 98 -4.66 3.15 0.25
CA HIS A 98 -5.73 3.59 -0.64
C HIS A 98 -5.28 3.41 -2.08
N LEU A 99 -6.05 2.66 -2.87
CA LEU A 99 -5.83 2.48 -4.30
C LEU A 99 -6.97 3.09 -5.10
N GLU A 100 -6.64 3.84 -6.13
CA GLU A 100 -7.59 4.39 -7.09
C GLU A 100 -7.32 3.80 -8.47
N ALA A 101 -8.36 3.21 -9.06
CA ALA A 101 -8.32 2.65 -10.40
C ALA A 101 -9.38 3.31 -11.29
N THR A 102 -9.05 3.51 -12.55
CA THR A 102 -9.97 4.04 -13.57
C THR A 102 -10.41 2.92 -14.48
N ALA A 103 -11.68 2.90 -14.87
CA ALA A 103 -12.16 2.07 -15.95
C ALA A 103 -11.41 2.38 -17.26
N LEU A 104 -11.09 1.37 -18.04
CA LEU A 104 -10.35 1.54 -19.30
C LEU A 104 -11.19 2.24 -20.39
N THR A 105 -12.52 2.09 -20.33
CA THR A 105 -13.45 2.53 -21.37
C THR A 105 -14.40 3.64 -20.92
N SER A 106 -14.23 4.16 -19.69
CA SER A 106 -15.03 5.26 -19.14
C SER A 106 -14.22 6.03 -18.10
N ASP A 107 -14.68 7.22 -17.75
CA ASP A 107 -14.07 8.03 -16.68
C ASP A 107 -14.48 7.56 -15.26
N SER A 108 -15.10 6.38 -15.15
CA SER A 108 -15.52 5.83 -13.88
C SER A 108 -14.30 5.42 -13.06
N THR A 109 -14.22 5.88 -11.82
CA THR A 109 -13.19 5.50 -10.85
C THR A 109 -13.74 4.51 -9.85
N ALA A 110 -12.86 3.61 -9.40
CA ALA A 110 -13.10 2.72 -8.29
C ALA A 110 -11.97 2.91 -7.28
N ALA A 111 -12.32 2.97 -6.00
CA ALA A 111 -11.38 3.20 -4.93
C ALA A 111 -11.46 2.06 -3.91
N LEU A 112 -10.31 1.65 -3.37
CA LEU A 112 -10.21 0.71 -2.26
C LEU A 112 -9.37 1.34 -1.17
N LEU A 113 -9.96 1.52 0.00
CA LEU A 113 -9.23 1.79 1.24
C LEU A 113 -9.18 0.50 2.04
N HIS A 114 -7.98 0.01 2.32
CA HIS A 114 -7.78 -1.16 3.17
C HIS A 114 -6.95 -0.80 4.41
N ASP A 115 -7.39 -1.29 5.57
CA ASP A 115 -6.73 -1.09 6.86
C ASP A 115 -6.12 -2.41 7.32
N PHE A 116 -4.81 -2.39 7.52
CA PHE A 116 -4.05 -3.55 7.99
C PHE A 116 -3.93 -3.60 9.52
N GLY A 117 -4.38 -2.55 10.22
CA GLY A 117 -4.22 -2.41 11.66
C GLY A 117 -2.78 -2.11 12.06
N GLU A 118 -2.47 -2.47 13.30
CA GLU A 118 -1.18 -2.25 13.93
C GLU A 118 -0.17 -3.34 13.56
N LEU A 119 1.09 -2.94 13.44
CA LEU A 119 2.22 -3.80 13.13
C LEU A 119 3.47 -3.29 13.84
N THR A 120 4.34 -4.21 14.22
CA THR A 120 5.61 -3.90 14.87
C THR A 120 6.77 -4.27 13.96
N LEU A 121 7.66 -3.31 13.71
CA LEU A 121 8.95 -3.55 13.07
C LEU A 121 10.04 -3.59 14.14
N THR A 122 10.97 -4.53 14.03
CA THR A 122 12.11 -4.64 14.95
C THR A 122 13.40 -4.91 14.18
N ALA A 123 14.55 -4.84 14.85
CA ALA A 123 15.84 -5.21 14.23
C ALA A 123 15.86 -6.67 13.75
N GLN A 124 15.17 -7.58 14.44
CA GLN A 124 15.08 -9.01 14.12
C GLN A 124 13.99 -9.31 13.08
N ALA A 125 12.95 -8.49 13.02
CA ALA A 125 11.87 -8.55 12.05
C ALA A 125 11.67 -7.16 11.40
N PRO A 126 12.62 -6.73 10.54
CA PRO A 126 12.56 -5.40 9.94
C PRO A 126 11.60 -5.32 8.76
N MET A 127 10.84 -6.39 8.48
CA MET A 127 9.96 -6.49 7.34
C MET A 127 8.68 -7.25 7.68
N VAL A 128 7.56 -6.73 7.20
CA VAL A 128 6.23 -7.36 7.27
C VAL A 128 5.66 -7.47 5.87
N ASN A 129 4.95 -8.58 5.60
CA ASN A 129 4.32 -8.86 4.33
C ASN A 129 2.82 -9.11 4.55
N LEU A 130 1.97 -8.29 3.91
CA LEU A 130 0.53 -8.25 4.14
C LEU A 130 -0.20 -8.47 2.82
N GLN A 131 -1.33 -9.17 2.83
CA GLN A 131 -2.12 -9.42 1.62
C GLN A 131 -3.15 -8.30 1.44
N LEU A 132 -3.17 -7.67 0.27
CA LEU A 132 -4.14 -6.62 -0.06
C LEU A 132 -5.31 -7.22 -0.84
N PRO A 133 -6.49 -7.38 -0.24
CA PRO A 133 -7.62 -8.01 -0.90
C PRO A 133 -8.20 -7.10 -1.98
N LEU A 134 -7.93 -7.39 -3.25
CA LEU A 134 -8.52 -6.65 -4.38
C LEU A 134 -9.84 -7.26 -4.85
N GLY A 135 -10.22 -8.44 -4.35
CA GLY A 135 -11.41 -9.18 -4.80
C GLY A 135 -12.75 -8.42 -4.74
N HIS A 136 -12.80 -7.27 -4.06
CA HIS A 136 -13.98 -6.42 -3.92
C HIS A 136 -13.99 -5.18 -4.84
N LEU A 137 -12.88 -4.87 -5.54
CA LEU A 137 -12.83 -3.74 -6.46
C LEU A 137 -13.65 -4.05 -7.71
N ARG A 138 -14.82 -3.42 -7.81
CA ARG A 138 -15.64 -3.40 -9.02
C ARG A 138 -15.78 -1.96 -9.50
N ALA A 139 -15.78 -1.76 -10.81
CA ALA A 139 -16.15 -0.49 -11.40
C ALA A 139 -17.63 -0.23 -11.06
N SER A 140 -17.92 0.78 -10.25
CA SER A 140 -19.28 1.30 -10.11
C SER A 140 -19.54 2.26 -11.28
N SER A 141 -20.37 1.86 -12.22
CA SER A 141 -20.91 2.79 -13.22
C SER A 141 -21.87 3.73 -12.49
N ASN A 142 -21.44 4.96 -12.28
CA ASN A 142 -22.34 6.02 -11.82
C ASN A 142 -23.03 6.57 -13.08
N ASP A 143 -24.10 5.91 -13.53
CA ASP A 143 -25.01 6.48 -14.52
C ASP A 143 -25.77 7.62 -13.82
N ARG A 144 -25.47 8.86 -14.22
CA ARG A 144 -26.30 10.04 -13.97
C ARG A 144 -26.73 10.63 -15.31
#